data_AF-A0A4R3LBU9-F1
#
_entry.id   AF-A0A4R3LBU9-F1
#
_cell.length_a   1.000
_cell.length_b   1.000
_cell.length_c   1.000
_cell.angle_alpha   90.00
_cell.angle_beta   90.00
_cell.angle_gamma   90.00
#
_symmetry.space_group_name_H-M   'P 1'
#
loop_
_entity.id
_entity.type
_entity.pdbx_description
1 polymer ?
#
loop_
_entity_poly.entity_id
_entity_poly.type
_entity_poly.pdbx_seq_one_letter_code
_entity_poly.pdbx_strand_id
1 'polypeptide(L)'
;MAVAQDISAIKAQQQALEYQAFHDSLTGLPNRALLTDRLALAIAHAHRQQRKVVIAYLDLDGFKDINDNHGHPIGDAALREVAQRLQRVLREGDTLARVGGDEFVVVLADLEPGARWQPIVERLLSACSEPLVTLDARLQLSTSIGVTLYPDDGVDAEVLLRHADQALYRAKRDGKNRWVLFDPHEDRAAAAHAELLAEVRRALAAGNFELHLQPRVRLHDGAVQGAEALLRWRHPTDGLRLPGRFLPAIEHEDVMIELGDWVLHEALRILSQWRAAGMDDYTLSINVAARQLRDPGFGERLQAALQQYPEVLPQRLELEIVESSALDGIDTLERLLQRCRALGVGVAIDDFGTGYSSLAYLKRLPANVVKIDQSFVRDVFVDPSDLRIIEGIVALGHAFSLQVVGEGVETLEHGTLLLRLGADVAQGWGIARAMPVDTWTSWVRHWQAPQQWLHWAPLARSPWSRALAQVEIEHRIVMARALMGEPVPQHARCPVTELLDQILPRGAKSWPEVMDLHQAHEAFHRIANQAAAQRRQPSDTATRDALQQGHAAWIAALEALQVRLAQPLAASEWSDTQASLPPSPPISIWGQTSWAG
;
A
#
# COMPACT_ATOMS: atom_id res chain seq x y z
N MET A 1 -29.37 90.40 -5.19
CA MET A 1 -28.06 89.75 -4.92
C MET A 1 -28.33 88.28 -4.68
N ALA A 2 -27.83 87.39 -5.54
CA ALA A 2 -27.82 85.96 -5.24
C ALA A 2 -26.64 85.67 -4.31
N VAL A 3 -26.91 85.01 -3.18
CA VAL A 3 -25.86 84.53 -2.26
C VAL A 3 -25.58 83.08 -2.64
N ALA A 4 -24.44 82.83 -3.28
CA ALA A 4 -23.95 81.47 -3.50
C ALA A 4 -23.27 80.99 -2.21
N GLN A 5 -23.79 79.92 -1.60
CA GLN A 5 -23.14 79.25 -0.47
C GLN A 5 -22.05 78.32 -0.98
N ASP A 6 -20.82 78.54 -0.53
CA ASP A 6 -19.67 77.69 -0.83
C ASP A 6 -19.77 76.37 -0.06
N ILE A 7 -20.20 75.32 -0.75
CA ILE A 7 -20.31 73.95 -0.21
C ILE A 7 -19.02 73.13 -0.41
N SER A 8 -17.93 73.73 -0.87
CA SER A 8 -16.69 73.03 -1.20
C SER A 8 -16.06 72.36 0.02
N ALA A 9 -16.11 73.00 1.19
CA ALA A 9 -15.56 72.46 2.44
C ALA A 9 -16.31 71.20 2.92
N ILE A 10 -17.64 71.19 2.82
CA ILE A 10 -18.47 70.04 3.23
C ILE A 10 -18.24 68.86 2.29
N LYS A 11 -18.17 69.12 0.97
CA LYS A 11 -17.86 68.07 -0.02
C LYS A 11 -16.45 67.51 0.15
N ALA A 12 -15.45 68.35 0.42
CA ALA A 12 -14.09 67.91 0.67
C ALA A 12 -13.98 67.05 1.95
N GLN A 13 -14.71 67.41 3.01
CA GLN A 13 -14.74 66.63 4.25
C GLN A 13 -15.45 65.29 4.08
N GLN A 14 -16.55 65.26 3.32
CA GLN A 14 -17.23 64.01 2.97
C GLN A 14 -16.33 63.09 2.13
N GLN A 15 -15.65 63.63 1.11
CA GLN A 15 -14.69 62.86 0.30
C GLN A 15 -13.51 62.34 1.13
N ALA A 16 -13.02 63.12 2.10
CA ALA A 16 -11.96 62.66 3.00
C ALA A 16 -12.42 61.52 3.92
N LEU A 17 -13.66 61.57 4.43
CA LEU A 17 -14.25 60.49 5.24
C LEU A 17 -14.48 59.22 4.41
N GLU A 18 -15.00 59.35 3.20
CA GLU A 18 -15.15 58.22 2.27
C GLU A 18 -13.79 57.63 1.90
N TYR A 19 -12.78 58.45 1.63
CA TYR A 19 -11.43 57.99 1.35
C TYR A 19 -10.82 57.22 2.54
N GLN A 20 -10.97 57.72 3.77
CA GLN A 20 -10.49 57.04 4.98
C GLN A 20 -11.22 55.72 5.26
N ALA A 21 -12.48 55.57 4.84
CA ALA A 21 -13.22 54.31 5.00
C ALA A 21 -12.67 53.18 4.12
N PHE A 22 -11.98 53.51 3.03
CA PHE A 22 -11.53 52.55 2.01
C PHE A 22 -10.00 52.46 1.82
N HIS A 23 -9.23 53.33 2.47
CA HIS A 23 -7.77 53.39 2.35
C HIS A 23 -7.06 53.30 3.71
N ASP A 24 -5.88 52.68 3.71
CA ASP A 24 -4.95 52.65 4.85
C ASP A 24 -4.29 54.02 5.02
N SER A 25 -4.39 54.59 6.23
CA SER A 25 -3.91 55.95 6.51
C SER A 25 -2.39 56.10 6.47
N LEU A 26 -1.63 55.01 6.62
CA LEU A 26 -0.17 55.05 6.64
C LEU A 26 0.44 55.01 5.23
N THR A 27 -0.09 54.13 4.37
CA THR A 27 0.45 53.87 3.03
C THR A 27 -0.38 54.50 1.90
N GLY A 28 -1.63 54.88 2.16
CA GLY A 28 -2.58 55.36 1.14
C GLY A 28 -3.15 54.25 0.25
N LEU A 29 -2.74 53.00 0.47
CA LEU A 29 -3.24 51.85 -0.28
C LEU A 29 -4.70 51.53 0.08
N PRO A 30 -5.46 50.88 -0.81
CA PRO A 30 -6.71 50.20 -0.44
C PRO A 30 -6.58 49.40 0.86
N ASN A 31 -7.60 49.49 1.72
CA ASN A 31 -7.73 48.66 2.90
C ASN A 31 -8.47 47.34 2.59
N ARG A 32 -8.69 46.49 3.60
CA ARG A 32 -9.38 45.20 3.44
C ARG A 32 -10.78 45.32 2.79
N ALA A 33 -11.53 46.37 3.11
CA ALA A 33 -12.88 46.55 2.57
C ALA A 33 -12.84 46.82 1.05
N LEU A 34 -12.00 47.77 0.61
CA LEU A 34 -11.86 48.08 -0.81
C LEU A 34 -11.21 46.95 -1.61
N LEU A 35 -10.26 46.21 -1.00
CA LEU A 35 -9.67 45.01 -1.59
C LEU A 35 -10.73 43.95 -1.90
N THR A 36 -11.58 43.64 -0.93
CA THR A 36 -12.60 42.58 -1.05
C THR A 36 -13.60 42.91 -2.15
N ASP A 37 -14.04 44.18 -2.22
CA ASP A 37 -14.90 44.67 -3.30
C ASP A 37 -14.24 44.53 -4.67
N ARG A 38 -13.01 45.04 -4.84
CA ARG A 38 -12.27 44.95 -6.12
C ARG A 38 -12.02 43.50 -6.54
N LEU A 39 -11.72 42.61 -5.61
CA LEU A 39 -11.53 41.20 -5.88
C LEU A 39 -12.84 40.54 -6.36
N ALA A 40 -13.97 40.83 -5.72
CA ALA A 40 -15.28 40.35 -6.17
C ALA A 40 -15.61 40.82 -7.60
N LEU A 41 -15.33 42.08 -7.93
CA LEU A 41 -15.46 42.59 -9.30
C LEU A 41 -14.52 41.88 -10.29
N ALA A 42 -13.26 41.66 -9.91
CA ALA A 42 -12.28 40.98 -10.75
C ALA A 42 -12.69 39.52 -11.04
N ILE A 43 -13.19 38.79 -10.03
CA ILE A 43 -13.72 37.43 -10.17
C ILE A 43 -14.91 37.41 -11.13
N ALA A 44 -15.88 38.32 -10.93
CA ALA A 44 -17.06 38.40 -11.78
C ALA A 44 -16.71 38.73 -13.23
N HIS A 45 -15.71 39.59 -13.45
CA HIS A 45 -15.18 39.88 -14.77
C HIS A 45 -14.48 38.66 -15.39
N ALA A 46 -13.60 38.01 -14.63
CA ALA A 46 -12.83 36.87 -15.07
C ALA A 46 -13.71 35.66 -15.43
N HIS A 47 -14.78 35.41 -14.65
CA HIS A 47 -15.78 34.40 -14.97
C HIS A 47 -16.42 34.64 -16.35
N ARG A 48 -16.83 35.89 -16.64
CA ARG A 48 -17.47 36.22 -17.93
C ARG A 48 -16.52 36.15 -19.11
N GLN A 49 -15.26 36.54 -18.92
CA GLN A 49 -14.25 36.63 -19.98
C GLN A 49 -13.34 35.41 -20.07
N GLN A 50 -13.57 34.38 -19.25
CA GLN A 50 -12.72 33.19 -19.15
C GLN A 50 -11.24 33.56 -18.90
N ARG A 51 -11.03 34.48 -17.95
CA ARG A 51 -9.72 34.95 -17.51
C ARG A 51 -9.34 34.31 -16.18
N LYS A 52 -8.06 34.45 -15.82
CA LYS A 52 -7.54 34.12 -14.50
C LYS A 52 -7.36 35.36 -13.63
N VAL A 53 -7.47 35.15 -12.32
CA VAL A 53 -7.11 36.13 -11.29
C VAL A 53 -6.12 35.45 -10.34
N VAL A 54 -5.02 36.11 -10.02
CA VAL A 54 -4.05 35.65 -9.03
C VAL A 54 -4.18 36.51 -7.79
N ILE A 55 -4.28 35.87 -6.63
CA ILE A 55 -4.31 36.53 -5.33
C ILE A 55 -3.03 36.14 -4.60
N ALA A 56 -2.18 37.12 -4.28
CA ALA A 56 -0.96 36.92 -3.51
C ALA A 56 -1.06 37.66 -2.18
N TYR A 57 -1.01 36.94 -1.07
CA TYR A 57 -1.01 37.44 0.30
C TYR A 57 0.44 37.46 0.80
N LEU A 58 0.94 38.62 1.22
CA LEU A 58 2.33 38.87 1.58
C LEU A 58 2.42 39.26 3.05
N ASP A 59 3.48 38.81 3.72
CA ASP A 59 3.83 39.22 5.08
C ASP A 59 5.35 39.40 5.20
N LEU A 60 5.76 40.52 5.80
CA LEU A 60 7.16 40.90 5.93
C LEU A 60 7.82 40.13 7.07
N ASP A 61 8.73 39.21 6.71
CA ASP A 61 9.41 38.37 7.68
C ASP A 61 10.26 39.22 8.64
N GLY A 62 10.04 39.07 9.94
CA GLY A 62 10.86 39.73 10.97
C GLY A 62 10.57 41.23 11.13
N PHE A 63 9.46 41.75 10.60
CA PHE A 63 9.09 43.16 10.75
C PHE A 63 8.94 43.61 12.20
N LYS A 64 8.48 42.71 13.09
CA LYS A 64 8.42 42.97 14.52
C LYS A 64 9.79 43.31 15.11
N ASP A 65 10.84 42.61 14.70
CA ASP A 65 12.21 42.85 15.18
C ASP A 65 12.71 44.24 14.74
N ILE A 66 12.23 44.76 13.61
CA ILE A 66 12.53 46.14 13.19
C ILE A 66 11.88 47.14 14.13
N ASN A 67 10.59 46.96 14.44
CA ASN A 67 9.92 47.85 15.38
C ASN A 67 10.57 47.82 16.77
N ASP A 68 10.93 46.63 17.24
CA ASP A 68 11.52 46.44 18.56
C ASP A 68 12.94 47.04 18.66
N ASN A 69 13.75 46.94 17.60
CA ASN A 69 15.13 47.43 17.59
C ASN A 69 15.30 48.89 17.14
N HIS A 70 14.41 49.39 16.29
CA HIS A 70 14.56 50.70 15.64
C HIS A 70 13.38 51.65 15.88
N GLY A 71 12.31 51.18 16.53
CA GLY A 71 11.13 51.96 16.86
C GLY A 71 10.11 52.09 15.72
N HIS A 72 8.86 52.37 16.09
CA HIS A 72 7.73 52.49 15.16
C HIS A 72 7.94 53.50 14.00
N PRO A 73 8.58 54.67 14.17
CA PRO A 73 8.80 55.58 13.04
C PRO A 73 9.60 54.97 11.89
N ILE A 74 10.58 54.11 12.21
CA ILE A 74 11.40 53.40 11.22
C ILE A 74 10.59 52.26 10.58
N GLY A 75 9.81 51.53 11.36
CA GLY A 75 8.86 50.52 10.83
C GLY A 75 7.83 51.13 9.87
N ASP A 76 7.25 52.28 10.22
CA ASP A 76 6.31 53.02 9.37
C ASP A 76 6.96 53.49 8.06
N ALA A 77 8.22 53.94 8.11
CA ALA A 77 8.98 54.29 6.91
C ALA A 77 9.24 53.06 6.03
N ALA A 78 9.60 51.92 6.63
CA ALA A 78 9.79 50.67 5.92
C ALA A 78 8.51 50.21 5.22
N LEU A 79 7.34 50.27 5.88
CA LEU A 79 6.05 49.91 5.29
C LEU A 79 5.69 50.80 4.10
N ARG A 80 5.93 52.12 4.19
CA ARG A 80 5.70 53.05 3.06
C ARG A 80 6.61 52.75 1.88
N GLU A 81 7.89 52.47 2.13
CA GLU A 81 8.84 52.14 1.05
C GLU A 81 8.51 50.79 0.39
N VAL A 82 8.16 49.76 1.18
CA VAL A 82 7.68 48.48 0.65
C VAL A 82 6.43 48.67 -0.20
N ALA A 83 5.45 49.46 0.27
CA ALA A 83 4.25 49.78 -0.51
C ALA A 83 4.60 50.40 -1.86
N GLN A 84 5.52 51.37 -1.89
CA GLN A 84 5.96 52.01 -3.14
C GLN A 84 6.68 51.02 -4.08
N ARG A 85 7.54 50.15 -3.54
CA ARG A 85 8.24 49.13 -4.34
C ARG A 85 7.28 48.14 -4.96
N LEU A 86 6.32 47.64 -4.19
CA LEU A 86 5.27 46.75 -4.68
C LEU A 86 4.42 47.45 -5.76
N GLN A 87 4.05 48.72 -5.59
CA GLN A 87 3.33 49.47 -6.63
C GLN A 87 4.11 49.57 -7.94
N ARG A 88 5.43 49.75 -7.92
CA ARG A 88 6.28 49.81 -9.13
C ARG A 88 6.34 48.46 -9.87
N VAL A 89 6.09 47.35 -9.18
CA VAL A 89 6.08 46.02 -9.80
C VAL A 89 4.82 45.80 -10.65
N LEU A 90 3.71 46.40 -10.22
CA LEU A 90 2.35 46.16 -10.69
C LEU A 90 1.92 47.10 -11.81
N ARG A 91 0.97 46.66 -12.64
CA ARG A 91 0.32 47.49 -13.66
C ARG A 91 -0.95 48.15 -13.09
N GLU A 92 -1.48 49.14 -13.79
CA GLU A 92 -2.67 49.90 -13.37
C GLU A 92 -3.92 49.04 -13.12
N GLY A 93 -4.08 47.93 -13.86
CA GLY A 93 -5.20 47.00 -13.69
C GLY A 93 -5.06 46.05 -12.50
N ASP A 94 -3.90 45.99 -11.84
CA ASP A 94 -3.69 45.17 -10.65
C ASP A 94 -4.04 45.98 -9.39
N THR A 95 -4.40 45.29 -8.32
CA THR A 95 -4.68 45.94 -7.03
C THR A 95 -3.62 45.56 -6.01
N LEU A 96 -3.03 46.55 -5.35
CA LEU A 96 -2.25 46.37 -4.12
C LEU A 96 -3.04 46.96 -2.95
N ALA A 97 -3.15 46.21 -1.87
CA ALA A 97 -3.82 46.62 -0.64
C ALA A 97 -2.94 46.32 0.58
N ARG A 98 -3.17 47.05 1.67
CA ARG A 98 -2.62 46.74 3.00
C ARG A 98 -3.77 46.33 3.92
N VAL A 99 -3.73 45.11 4.41
CA VAL A 99 -4.85 44.51 5.16
C VAL A 99 -4.76 44.83 6.66
N GLY A 100 -3.53 44.94 7.17
CA GLY A 100 -3.24 45.33 8.55
C GLY A 100 -1.78 44.99 8.89
N GLY A 101 -1.21 45.61 9.92
CA GLY A 101 0.16 45.31 10.36
C GLY A 101 1.19 45.41 9.23
N ASP A 102 1.91 44.33 9.00
CA ASP A 102 2.92 44.10 7.96
C ASP A 102 2.40 43.27 6.77
N GLU A 103 1.09 43.11 6.66
CA GLU A 103 0.43 42.29 5.65
C GLU A 103 -0.05 43.10 4.45
N PHE A 104 0.31 42.63 3.25
CA PHE A 104 -0.11 43.20 1.98
C PHE A 104 -0.82 42.15 1.14
N VAL A 105 -1.76 42.57 0.29
CA VAL A 105 -2.39 41.67 -0.69
C VAL A 105 -2.31 42.28 -2.07
N VAL A 106 -1.90 41.46 -3.04
CA VAL A 106 -1.86 41.78 -4.45
C VAL A 106 -2.89 40.95 -5.20
N VAL A 107 -3.67 41.60 -6.05
CA VAL A 107 -4.60 40.96 -6.98
C VAL A 107 -4.14 41.27 -8.41
N LEU A 108 -3.67 40.26 -9.13
CA LEU A 108 -3.38 40.34 -10.56
C LEU A 108 -4.63 39.94 -11.32
N ALA A 109 -5.33 40.94 -11.88
CA ALA A 109 -6.59 40.73 -12.58
C ALA A 109 -6.39 40.57 -14.09
N ASP A 110 -7.40 40.07 -14.80
CA ASP A 110 -7.44 39.98 -16.28
C ASP A 110 -6.18 39.31 -16.88
N LEU A 111 -5.89 38.09 -16.42
CA LEU A 111 -4.83 37.27 -16.96
C LEU A 111 -5.40 36.28 -17.99
N GLU A 112 -4.72 36.15 -19.14
CA GLU A 112 -5.00 35.07 -20.09
C GLU A 112 -4.85 33.69 -19.41
N PRO A 113 -5.62 32.65 -19.80
CA PRO A 113 -5.52 31.32 -19.21
C PRO A 113 -4.11 30.72 -19.20
N GLY A 114 -3.27 31.06 -20.20
CA GLY A 114 -1.88 30.64 -20.33
C GLY A 114 -0.83 31.66 -19.86
N ALA A 115 -1.24 32.78 -19.25
CA ALA A 115 -0.31 33.80 -18.77
C ALA A 115 0.57 33.26 -17.62
N ARG A 116 1.87 33.56 -17.68
CA ARG A 116 2.80 33.26 -16.60
C ARG A 116 2.74 34.34 -15.54
N TRP A 117 2.18 34.02 -14.38
CA TRP A 117 2.08 34.92 -13.23
C TRP A 117 3.24 34.77 -12.25
N GLN A 118 3.91 33.61 -12.25
CA GLN A 118 5.02 33.31 -11.34
C GLN A 118 6.14 34.36 -11.38
N PRO A 119 6.57 34.86 -12.57
CA PRO A 119 7.60 35.90 -12.62
C PRO A 119 7.19 37.22 -11.95
N ILE A 120 5.89 37.52 -11.89
CA ILE A 120 5.38 38.71 -11.20
C ILE A 120 5.50 38.50 -9.69
N VAL A 121 5.11 37.34 -9.18
CA VAL A 121 5.23 36.99 -7.76
C VAL A 121 6.70 36.97 -7.32
N GLU A 122 7.61 36.44 -8.12
CA GLU A 122 9.06 36.47 -7.85
C GLU A 122 9.62 37.90 -7.81
N ARG A 123 9.10 38.79 -8.67
CA ARG A 123 9.44 40.22 -8.62
C ARG A 123 8.92 40.90 -7.37
N LEU A 124 7.72 40.56 -6.89
CA LEU A 124 7.20 41.06 -5.61
C LEU A 124 8.10 40.62 -4.44
N LEU A 125 8.47 39.33 -4.41
CA LEU A 125 9.38 38.77 -3.42
C LEU A 125 10.74 39.50 -3.41
N SER A 126 11.30 39.74 -4.60
CA SER A 126 12.57 40.43 -4.78
C SER A 126 12.49 41.90 -4.37
N ALA A 127 11.41 42.60 -4.73
CA ALA A 127 11.22 44.02 -4.40
C ALA A 127 11.11 44.27 -2.89
N CYS A 128 10.46 43.35 -2.14
CA CYS A 128 10.45 43.40 -0.68
C CYS A 128 11.83 43.16 -0.07
N SER A 129 12.68 42.36 -0.74
CA SER A 129 13.99 41.94 -0.23
C SER A 129 15.12 42.94 -0.51
N GLU A 130 14.85 44.00 -1.27
CA GLU A 130 15.83 45.06 -1.51
C GLU A 130 16.19 45.76 -0.18
N PRO A 131 17.47 46.05 0.11
CA PRO A 131 17.86 46.74 1.33
C PRO A 131 17.18 48.11 1.47
N LEU A 132 16.70 48.43 2.67
CA LEU A 132 16.16 49.74 3.01
C LEU A 132 17.28 50.58 3.62
N VAL A 133 17.62 51.70 2.98
CA VAL A 133 18.62 52.65 3.50
C VAL A 133 17.87 53.79 4.18
N THR A 134 17.97 53.86 5.50
CA THR A 134 17.52 55.00 6.30
C THR A 134 18.71 55.86 6.70
N LEU A 135 18.47 57.05 7.27
CA LEU A 135 19.55 57.94 7.74
C LEU A 135 20.50 57.25 8.75
N ASP A 136 19.98 56.29 9.55
CA ASP A 136 20.69 55.70 10.68
C ASP A 136 20.95 54.19 10.58
N ALA A 137 20.36 53.49 9.61
CA ALA A 137 20.49 52.03 9.47
C ALA A 137 20.25 51.51 8.03
N ARG A 138 20.89 50.37 7.71
CA ARG A 138 20.58 49.54 6.54
C ARG A 138 19.77 48.33 7.01
N LEU A 139 18.47 48.31 6.72
CA LEU A 139 17.57 47.24 7.12
C LEU A 139 17.46 46.23 5.97
N GLN A 140 17.45 44.95 6.33
CA GLN A 140 17.22 43.86 5.39
C GLN A 140 15.95 43.13 5.82
N LEU A 141 14.94 43.19 4.95
CA LEU A 141 13.67 42.48 5.10
C LEU A 141 13.63 41.33 4.10
N SER A 142 12.82 40.31 4.40
CA SER A 142 12.32 39.37 3.41
C SER A 142 10.81 39.33 3.49
N THR A 143 10.17 38.61 2.57
CA THR A 143 8.71 38.46 2.59
C THR A 143 8.34 37.01 2.31
N SER A 144 7.31 36.53 2.99
CA SER A 144 6.67 35.26 2.67
C SER A 144 5.40 35.56 1.88
N ILE A 145 5.08 34.74 0.87
CA ILE A 145 3.92 34.96 -0.01
C ILE A 145 3.09 33.68 -0.13
N GLY A 146 1.79 33.77 0.13
CA GLY A 146 0.82 32.74 -0.22
C GLY A 146 0.03 33.14 -1.44
N VAL A 147 -0.14 32.22 -2.40
CA VAL A 147 -0.81 32.50 -3.67
C VAL A 147 -2.03 31.61 -3.82
N THR A 148 -3.15 32.12 -4.32
CA THR A 148 -4.25 31.31 -4.87
C THR A 148 -4.69 31.84 -6.24
N LEU A 149 -5.44 31.02 -6.98
CA LEU A 149 -5.81 31.25 -8.38
C LEU A 149 -7.31 31.03 -8.58
N TYR A 150 -7.96 31.98 -9.24
CA TYR A 150 -9.29 31.79 -9.80
C TYR A 150 -9.18 31.56 -11.33
N PRO A 151 -9.92 30.62 -11.95
CA PRO A 151 -10.99 29.78 -11.38
C PRO A 151 -10.53 28.41 -10.84
N ASP A 152 -9.22 28.15 -10.77
CA ASP A 152 -8.68 26.86 -10.29
C ASP A 152 -9.19 26.55 -8.87
N ASP A 153 -9.38 27.59 -8.06
CA ASP A 153 -10.04 27.63 -6.76
C ASP A 153 -11.36 28.42 -6.92
N GLY A 154 -12.38 27.79 -7.50
CA GLY A 154 -13.63 28.42 -7.98
C GLY A 154 -14.61 28.90 -6.88
N VAL A 155 -14.10 29.53 -5.83
CA VAL A 155 -14.81 30.02 -4.65
C VAL A 155 -14.89 31.56 -4.64
N ASP A 156 -15.56 32.14 -3.64
CA ASP A 156 -15.72 33.59 -3.53
C ASP A 156 -14.45 34.33 -3.06
N ALA A 157 -14.52 35.67 -3.07
CA ALA A 157 -13.40 36.54 -2.73
C ALA A 157 -12.86 36.33 -1.30
N GLU A 158 -13.73 36.10 -0.30
CA GLU A 158 -13.29 35.91 1.08
C GLU A 158 -12.59 34.56 1.26
N VAL A 159 -13.12 33.52 0.63
CA VAL A 159 -12.51 32.19 0.68
C VAL A 159 -11.17 32.18 -0.05
N LEU A 160 -11.04 32.85 -1.21
CA LEU A 160 -9.76 33.00 -1.92
C LEU A 160 -8.71 33.73 -1.06
N LEU A 161 -9.09 34.80 -0.37
CA LEU A 161 -8.18 35.50 0.55
C LEU A 161 -7.71 34.58 1.68
N ARG A 162 -8.61 33.75 2.23
CA ARG A 162 -8.26 32.76 3.27
C ARG A 162 -7.34 31.67 2.74
N HIS A 163 -7.54 31.19 1.52
CA HIS A 163 -6.68 30.18 0.90
C HIS A 163 -5.28 30.74 0.61
N ALA A 164 -5.18 32.00 0.16
CA ALA A 164 -3.90 32.69 0.04
C ALA A 164 -3.20 32.82 1.40
N ASP A 165 -3.92 33.17 2.47
CA ASP A 165 -3.38 33.24 3.83
C ASP A 165 -2.90 31.86 4.36
N GLN A 166 -3.63 30.78 4.08
CA GLN A 166 -3.19 29.42 4.40
C GLN A 166 -1.90 29.04 3.66
N ALA A 167 -1.77 29.38 2.38
CA ALA A 167 -0.54 29.18 1.62
C ALA A 167 0.61 30.04 2.17
N LEU A 168 0.32 31.25 2.65
CA LEU A 168 1.31 32.12 3.29
C LEU A 168 1.84 31.49 4.58
N TYR A 169 0.97 30.91 5.40
CA TYR A 169 1.38 30.18 6.60
C TYR A 169 2.32 29.01 6.26
N ARG A 170 2.03 28.26 5.18
CA ARG A 170 2.93 27.20 4.69
C ARG A 170 4.29 27.78 4.26
N ALA A 171 4.30 28.89 3.52
CA ALA A 171 5.54 29.57 3.12
C ALA A 171 6.42 29.96 4.33
N LYS A 172 5.80 30.45 5.41
CA LYS A 172 6.49 30.77 6.67
C LYS A 172 7.08 29.52 7.34
N ARG A 173 6.31 28.43 7.40
CA ARG A 173 6.75 27.16 8.02
C ARG A 173 7.90 26.51 7.25
N ASP A 174 7.86 26.57 5.93
CA ASP A 174 8.82 25.87 5.07
C ASP A 174 10.17 26.60 4.95
N GLY A 175 10.35 27.72 5.64
CA GLY A 175 11.63 28.42 5.78
C GLY A 175 11.62 29.90 5.40
N LYS A 176 10.44 30.52 5.24
CA LYS A 176 10.26 31.95 4.90
C LYS A 176 10.90 32.35 3.56
N ASN A 177 10.85 33.64 3.21
CA ASN A 177 11.45 34.22 1.99
C ASN A 177 11.14 33.43 0.70
N ARG A 178 9.88 33.05 0.52
CA ARG A 178 9.41 32.26 -0.62
C ARG A 178 7.94 32.50 -0.88
N TRP A 179 7.48 32.02 -2.03
CA TRP A 179 6.06 31.92 -2.31
C TRP A 179 5.60 30.46 -2.33
N VAL A 180 4.36 30.21 -1.92
CA VAL A 180 3.69 28.89 -1.99
C VAL A 180 2.33 29.08 -2.65
N LEU A 181 1.99 28.21 -3.60
CA LEU A 181 0.66 28.17 -4.23
C LEU A 181 -0.27 27.28 -3.39
N PHE A 182 -1.48 27.77 -3.15
CA PHE A 182 -2.58 26.99 -2.59
C PHE A 182 -3.07 25.99 -3.62
N ASP A 183 -3.04 24.70 -3.26
CA ASP A 183 -3.67 23.63 -4.02
C ASP A 183 -4.93 23.15 -3.29
N PRO A 184 -6.14 23.43 -3.83
CA PRO A 184 -7.41 22.99 -3.24
C PRO A 184 -7.55 21.45 -3.16
N HIS A 185 -6.86 20.70 -4.00
CA HIS A 185 -6.87 19.24 -3.96
C HIS A 185 -6.01 18.69 -2.82
N GLU A 186 -4.81 19.24 -2.62
CA GLU A 186 -3.94 18.87 -1.50
C GLU A 186 -4.58 19.22 -0.15
N ASP A 187 -5.22 20.38 -0.03
CA ASP A 187 -5.86 20.79 1.23
C ASP A 187 -7.08 19.92 1.58
N ARG A 188 -7.92 19.57 0.58
CA ARG A 188 -9.01 18.61 0.77
C ARG A 188 -8.50 17.23 1.19
N ALA A 189 -7.41 16.76 0.59
CA ALA A 189 -6.79 15.49 0.96
C ALA A 189 -6.24 15.53 2.40
N ALA A 190 -5.57 16.62 2.78
CA ALA A 190 -5.05 16.81 4.13
C ALA A 190 -6.18 16.88 5.18
N ALA A 191 -7.27 17.59 4.89
CA ALA A 191 -8.44 17.65 5.76
C ALA A 191 -9.12 16.28 5.92
N ALA A 192 -9.31 15.56 4.83
CA ALA A 192 -9.87 14.20 4.86
C ALA A 192 -8.99 13.23 5.65
N HIS A 193 -7.66 13.34 5.49
CA HIS A 193 -6.69 12.56 6.26
C HIS A 193 -6.76 12.87 7.75
N ALA A 194 -6.74 14.15 8.14
CA ALA A 194 -6.87 14.57 9.53
C ALA A 194 -8.17 14.08 10.18
N GLU A 195 -9.29 14.15 9.44
CA GLU A 195 -10.58 13.63 9.90
C GLU A 195 -10.53 12.11 10.10
N LEU A 196 -9.91 11.36 9.17
CA LEU A 196 -9.73 9.92 9.31
C LEU A 196 -8.93 9.57 10.57
N LEU A 197 -7.83 10.28 10.85
CA LEU A 197 -7.03 10.06 12.06
C LEU A 197 -7.85 10.29 13.34
N ALA A 198 -8.65 11.36 13.37
CA ALA A 198 -9.55 11.64 14.48
C ALA A 198 -10.65 10.57 14.61
N GLU A 199 -11.17 10.09 13.49
CA GLU A 199 -12.19 9.05 13.44
C GLU A 199 -11.68 7.72 13.99
N VAL A 200 -10.47 7.30 13.61
CA VAL A 200 -9.82 6.08 14.13
C VAL A 200 -9.65 6.16 15.66
N ARG A 201 -9.18 7.30 16.19
CA ARG A 201 -9.05 7.50 17.65
C ARG A 201 -10.40 7.42 18.36
N ARG A 202 -11.44 8.05 17.81
CA ARG A 202 -12.81 7.94 18.35
C ARG A 202 -13.31 6.50 18.33
N ALA A 203 -13.06 5.77 17.25
CA ALA A 203 -13.46 4.38 17.10
C ALA A 203 -12.74 3.45 18.10
N LEU A 204 -11.45 3.69 18.37
CA LEU A 204 -10.70 2.99 19.42
C LEU A 204 -11.34 3.22 20.80
N ALA A 205 -11.60 4.48 21.16
CA ALA A 205 -12.22 4.82 22.44
C ALA A 205 -13.66 4.26 22.59
N ALA A 206 -14.38 4.14 21.48
CA ALA A 206 -15.74 3.61 21.46
C ALA A 206 -15.82 2.06 21.40
N GLY A 207 -14.69 1.35 21.28
CA GLY A 207 -14.68 -0.11 21.15
C GLY A 207 -15.25 -0.61 19.81
N ASN A 208 -15.11 0.18 18.75
CA ASN A 208 -15.65 -0.14 17.42
C ASN A 208 -14.72 -1.01 16.56
N PHE A 209 -13.58 -1.44 17.10
CA PHE A 209 -12.69 -2.39 16.43
C PHE A 209 -12.92 -3.80 16.97
N GLU A 210 -12.76 -4.79 16.10
CA GLU A 210 -12.79 -6.21 16.46
C GLU A 210 -11.75 -6.98 15.65
N LEU A 211 -11.35 -8.16 16.13
CA LEU A 211 -10.50 -9.07 15.38
C LEU A 211 -11.35 -10.19 14.77
N HIS A 212 -11.07 -10.53 13.52
CA HIS A 212 -11.56 -11.77 12.89
C HIS A 212 -10.38 -12.73 12.74
N LEU A 213 -10.64 -14.02 12.89
CA LEU A 213 -9.62 -15.06 12.89
C LEU A 213 -9.66 -15.82 11.58
N GLN A 214 -8.56 -15.85 10.84
CA GLN A 214 -8.41 -16.72 9.68
C GLN A 214 -7.58 -17.96 10.06
N PRO A 215 -8.11 -19.18 9.89
CA PRO A 215 -7.39 -20.38 10.29
C PRO A 215 -6.16 -20.68 9.43
N ARG A 216 -5.14 -21.22 10.11
CA ARG A 216 -3.92 -21.79 9.52
C ARG A 216 -3.88 -23.27 9.83
N VAL A 217 -3.70 -24.10 8.80
CA VAL A 217 -3.76 -25.56 8.90
C VAL A 217 -2.49 -26.19 8.35
N ARG A 218 -1.97 -27.19 9.04
CA ARG A 218 -0.81 -27.95 8.58
C ARG A 218 -1.22 -28.81 7.40
N LEU A 219 -0.44 -28.77 6.33
CA LEU A 219 -0.78 -29.46 5.09
C LEU A 219 -0.65 -30.99 5.21
N HIS A 220 0.30 -31.47 6.02
CA HIS A 220 0.63 -32.91 6.08
C HIS A 220 -0.39 -33.77 6.87
N ASP A 221 -1.10 -33.20 7.84
CA ASP A 221 -2.09 -33.93 8.66
C ASP A 221 -3.44 -33.20 8.71
N GLY A 222 -3.53 -32.01 8.11
CA GLY A 222 -4.71 -31.16 8.13
C GLY A 222 -5.06 -30.60 9.50
N ALA A 223 -4.17 -30.72 10.50
CA ALA A 223 -4.44 -30.22 11.83
C ALA A 223 -4.39 -28.69 11.87
N VAL A 224 -5.30 -28.09 12.64
CA VAL A 224 -5.28 -26.64 12.88
C VAL A 224 -4.03 -26.28 13.67
N GLN A 225 -3.23 -25.34 13.16
CA GLN A 225 -2.06 -24.80 13.85
C GLN A 225 -2.42 -23.55 14.67
N GLY A 226 -3.41 -22.79 14.21
CA GLY A 226 -3.87 -21.58 14.89
C GLY A 226 -4.51 -20.64 13.89
N ALA A 227 -4.41 -19.33 14.12
CA ALA A 227 -5.06 -18.33 13.29
C ALA A 227 -4.20 -17.09 13.08
N GLU A 228 -4.46 -16.37 12.01
CA GLU A 228 -4.11 -14.96 11.87
C GLU A 228 -5.28 -14.09 12.35
N ALA A 229 -4.99 -13.09 13.19
CA ALA A 229 -5.94 -12.09 13.62
C ALA A 229 -5.93 -10.89 12.67
N LEU A 230 -7.07 -10.70 12.00
CA LEU A 230 -7.30 -9.67 11.00
C LEU A 230 -8.24 -8.61 11.57
N LEU A 231 -7.75 -7.37 11.63
CA LEU A 231 -8.51 -6.22 12.13
C LEU A 231 -9.80 -5.99 11.33
N ARG A 232 -10.88 -5.59 12.00
CA ARG A 232 -12.11 -5.09 11.39
C ARG A 232 -12.57 -3.85 12.12
N TRP A 233 -13.18 -2.94 11.38
CA TRP A 233 -13.73 -1.71 11.93
C TRP A 233 -15.24 -1.66 11.72
N ARG A 234 -16.01 -1.71 12.81
CA ARG A 234 -17.46 -1.47 12.82
C ARG A 234 -17.73 0.04 12.71
N HIS A 235 -17.79 0.53 11.48
CA HIS A 235 -18.08 1.92 11.19
C HIS A 235 -19.56 2.23 11.43
N PRO A 236 -19.91 3.34 12.13
CA PRO A 236 -21.31 3.68 12.43
C PRO A 236 -22.21 3.83 11.21
N THR A 237 -21.69 4.35 10.09
CA THR A 237 -22.48 4.57 8.86
C THR A 237 -22.24 3.53 7.77
N ASP A 238 -21.05 2.90 7.74
CA ASP A 238 -20.61 2.10 6.59
C ASP A 238 -20.62 0.59 6.91
N GLY A 239 -21.00 0.23 8.13
CA GLY A 239 -20.93 -1.14 8.61
C GLY A 239 -19.48 -1.61 8.75
N LEU A 240 -19.21 -2.87 8.39
CA LEU A 240 -17.90 -3.48 8.60
C LEU A 240 -16.90 -3.02 7.52
N ARG A 241 -15.97 -2.13 7.88
CA ARG A 241 -14.84 -1.71 7.04
C ARG A 241 -13.66 -2.70 7.21
N LEU A 242 -13.09 -3.12 6.09
CA LEU A 242 -11.90 -3.97 6.02
C LEU A 242 -10.60 -3.14 6.12
N PRO A 243 -9.48 -3.73 6.60
CA PRO A 243 -8.21 -3.04 6.79
C PRO A 243 -7.72 -2.23 5.58
N GLY A 244 -7.78 -2.82 4.38
CA GLY A 244 -7.33 -2.16 3.14
C GLY A 244 -8.09 -0.88 2.77
N ARG A 245 -9.18 -0.54 3.46
CA ARG A 245 -9.90 0.74 3.26
C ARG A 245 -9.36 1.90 4.09
N PHE A 246 -8.62 1.64 5.16
CA PHE A 246 -8.18 2.71 6.08
C PHE A 246 -6.74 2.57 6.58
N LEU A 247 -6.18 1.35 6.70
CA LEU A 247 -4.80 1.16 7.17
C LEU A 247 -3.76 1.87 6.30
N PRO A 248 -3.80 1.83 4.95
CA PRO A 248 -2.79 2.49 4.13
C PRO A 248 -2.72 4.01 4.37
N ALA A 249 -3.86 4.62 4.72
CA ALA A 249 -3.94 6.04 4.99
C ALA A 249 -3.41 6.42 6.39
N ILE A 250 -3.22 5.47 7.31
CA ILE A 250 -2.75 5.78 8.67
C ILE A 250 -1.42 5.12 9.00
N GLU A 251 -0.88 4.28 8.12
CA GLU A 251 0.27 3.39 8.37
C GLU A 251 1.51 4.10 8.94
N HIS A 252 1.72 5.36 8.55
CA HIS A 252 2.88 6.16 8.97
C HIS A 252 2.59 7.11 10.14
N GLU A 253 1.36 7.14 10.63
CA GLU A 253 0.87 8.07 11.63
C GLU A 253 0.92 7.47 13.04
N ASP A 254 1.05 8.30 14.07
CA ASP A 254 1.16 7.83 15.46
C ASP A 254 -0.07 7.05 15.94
N VAL A 255 -1.24 7.29 15.33
CA VAL A 255 -2.46 6.53 15.63
C VAL A 255 -2.30 5.03 15.30
N MET A 256 -1.38 4.64 14.40
CA MET A 256 -1.08 3.21 14.20
C MET A 256 -0.42 2.57 15.41
N ILE A 257 0.33 3.33 16.20
CA ILE A 257 0.92 2.79 17.44
C ILE A 257 -0.21 2.49 18.43
N GLU A 258 -1.15 3.43 18.60
CA GLU A 258 -2.32 3.27 19.46
C GLU A 258 -3.19 2.08 19.02
N LEU A 259 -3.47 1.96 17.71
CA LEU A 259 -4.25 0.86 17.16
C LEU A 259 -3.54 -0.49 17.28
N GLY A 260 -2.24 -0.52 17.03
CA GLY A 260 -1.43 -1.73 17.16
C GLY A 260 -1.30 -2.21 18.60
N ASP A 261 -1.20 -1.30 19.57
CA ASP A 261 -1.24 -1.64 20.99
C ASP A 261 -2.60 -2.26 21.37
N TRP A 262 -3.71 -1.71 20.83
CA TRP A 262 -5.04 -2.31 21.02
C TRP A 262 -5.12 -3.72 20.44
N VAL A 263 -4.61 -3.94 19.21
CA VAL A 263 -4.56 -5.27 18.57
C VAL A 263 -3.78 -6.26 19.41
N LEU A 264 -2.63 -5.85 19.96
CA LEU A 264 -1.81 -6.70 20.83
C LEU A 264 -2.57 -7.15 22.09
N HIS A 265 -3.22 -6.23 22.80
CA HIS A 265 -3.97 -6.58 24.01
C HIS A 265 -5.16 -7.49 23.68
N GLU A 266 -5.84 -7.24 22.56
CA GLU A 266 -6.96 -8.07 22.12
C GLU A 266 -6.51 -9.48 21.71
N ALA A 267 -5.35 -9.60 21.05
CA ALA A 267 -4.75 -10.90 20.73
C ALA A 267 -4.36 -11.69 22.00
N LEU A 268 -3.76 -11.03 22.99
CA LEU A 268 -3.43 -11.67 24.28
C LEU A 268 -4.69 -12.10 25.03
N ARG A 269 -5.77 -11.30 24.98
CA ARG A 269 -7.08 -11.68 25.53
C ARG A 269 -7.65 -12.94 24.85
N ILE A 270 -7.52 -13.06 23.53
CA ILE A 270 -7.95 -14.25 22.77
C ILE A 270 -7.11 -15.47 23.18
N LEU A 271 -5.79 -15.33 23.26
CA LEU A 271 -4.90 -16.42 23.69
C LEU A 271 -5.19 -16.89 25.12
N SER A 272 -5.50 -15.96 26.03
CA SER A 272 -5.93 -16.28 27.39
C SER A 272 -7.21 -17.12 27.40
N GLN A 273 -8.20 -16.76 26.56
CA GLN A 273 -9.44 -17.52 26.41
C GLN A 273 -9.20 -18.92 25.83
N TRP A 274 -8.33 -19.04 24.83
CA TRP A 274 -7.95 -20.33 24.28
C TRP A 274 -7.31 -21.22 25.34
N ARG A 275 -6.39 -20.68 26.15
CA ARG A 275 -5.80 -21.43 27.26
C ARG A 275 -6.86 -21.87 28.27
N ALA A 276 -7.78 -21.00 28.65
CA ALA A 276 -8.88 -21.35 29.55
C ALA A 276 -9.81 -22.43 28.98
N ALA A 277 -9.93 -22.51 27.65
CA ALA A 277 -10.70 -23.53 26.94
C ALA A 277 -9.93 -24.83 26.67
N GLY A 278 -8.67 -24.97 27.12
CA GLY A 278 -7.81 -26.13 26.84
C GLY A 278 -7.32 -26.19 25.40
N MET A 279 -7.21 -25.04 24.74
CA MET A 279 -6.78 -24.84 23.36
C MET A 279 -5.42 -24.11 23.32
N ASP A 280 -4.55 -24.41 24.28
CA ASP A 280 -3.25 -23.77 24.50
C ASP A 280 -2.16 -24.18 23.50
N ASP A 281 -2.50 -25.04 22.53
CA ASP A 281 -1.63 -25.47 21.45
C ASP A 281 -1.64 -24.58 20.21
N TYR A 282 -2.64 -23.69 20.09
CA TYR A 282 -2.79 -22.84 18.90
C TYR A 282 -1.97 -21.55 19.00
N THR A 283 -1.37 -21.17 17.88
CA THR A 283 -0.65 -19.91 17.72
C THR A 283 -1.55 -18.85 17.08
N LEU A 284 -1.60 -17.66 17.67
CA LEU A 284 -2.28 -16.49 17.10
C LEU A 284 -1.23 -15.52 16.54
N SER A 285 -1.31 -15.22 15.25
CA SER A 285 -0.47 -14.21 14.62
C SER A 285 -1.19 -12.85 14.49
N ILE A 286 -0.44 -11.76 14.62
CA ILE A 286 -0.90 -10.39 14.41
C ILE A 286 0.05 -9.63 13.49
N ASN A 287 -0.51 -8.81 12.61
CA ASN A 287 0.25 -7.89 11.76
C ASN A 287 0.83 -6.73 12.58
N VAL A 288 2.09 -6.39 12.34
CA VAL A 288 2.78 -5.24 12.95
C VAL A 288 3.19 -4.26 11.87
N ALA A 289 2.68 -3.04 11.95
CA ALA A 289 2.96 -2.00 10.95
C ALA A 289 4.39 -1.45 11.04
N ALA A 290 4.92 -0.94 9.92
CA ALA A 290 6.25 -0.35 9.86
C ALA A 290 6.49 0.76 10.90
N ARG A 291 5.47 1.61 11.16
CA ARG A 291 5.54 2.68 12.15
C ARG A 291 5.73 2.17 13.57
N GLN A 292 5.14 1.02 13.92
CA GLN A 292 5.31 0.38 15.22
C GLN A 292 6.72 -0.21 15.36
N LEU A 293 7.25 -0.84 14.32
CA LEU A 293 8.61 -1.40 14.33
C LEU A 293 9.69 -0.33 14.48
N ARG A 294 9.44 0.88 13.96
CA ARG A 294 10.33 2.04 14.12
C ARG A 294 10.20 2.73 15.48
N ASP A 295 9.19 2.40 16.27
CA ASP A 295 9.01 3.00 17.59
C ASP A 295 9.96 2.35 18.62
N PRO A 296 10.90 3.10 19.22
CA PRO A 296 11.79 2.58 20.25
C PRO A 296 11.05 1.96 21.44
N GLY A 297 9.82 2.41 21.73
CA GLY A 297 9.01 1.92 22.85
C GLY A 297 8.31 0.58 22.62
N PHE A 298 8.28 0.04 21.39
CA PHE A 298 7.49 -1.16 21.07
C PHE A 298 7.86 -2.37 21.92
N GLY A 299 9.16 -2.65 22.08
CA GLY A 299 9.62 -3.80 22.86
C GLY A 299 9.26 -3.72 24.36
N GLU A 300 9.19 -2.51 24.92
CA GLU A 300 8.78 -2.29 26.31
C GLU A 300 7.28 -2.48 26.48
N ARG A 301 6.47 -1.96 25.53
CA ARG A 301 5.03 -2.16 25.54
C ARG A 301 4.64 -3.62 25.34
N LEU A 302 5.33 -4.35 24.45
CA LEU A 302 5.12 -5.78 24.28
C LEU A 302 5.39 -6.55 25.58
N GLN A 303 6.52 -6.26 26.24
CA GLN A 303 6.85 -6.87 27.52
C GLN A 303 5.82 -6.54 28.60
N ALA A 304 5.39 -5.29 28.70
CA ALA A 304 4.37 -4.86 29.65
C ALA A 304 3.01 -5.53 29.38
N ALA A 305 2.61 -5.65 28.11
CA ALA A 305 1.39 -6.33 27.73
C ALA A 305 1.43 -7.82 28.11
N LEU A 306 2.52 -8.54 27.81
CA LEU A 306 2.70 -9.94 28.23
C LEU A 306 2.62 -10.10 29.75
N GLN A 307 3.17 -9.16 30.53
CA GLN A 307 3.09 -9.20 32.00
C GLN A 307 1.67 -9.04 32.54
N GLN A 308 0.77 -8.39 31.80
CA GLN A 308 -0.65 -8.28 32.17
C GLN A 308 -1.43 -9.59 31.95
N TYR A 309 -0.91 -10.50 31.13
CA TYR A 309 -1.51 -11.79 30.81
C TYR A 309 -0.54 -12.93 31.17
N PRO A 310 -0.22 -13.15 32.45
CA PRO A 310 0.80 -14.12 32.89
C PRO A 310 0.44 -15.58 32.54
N GLU A 311 -0.83 -15.86 32.28
CA GLU A 311 -1.31 -17.14 31.78
C GLU A 311 -1.05 -17.34 30.29
N VAL A 312 -0.75 -16.32 29.50
CA VAL A 312 -0.46 -16.52 28.07
C VAL A 312 0.98 -17.01 27.91
N LEU A 313 1.16 -18.10 27.17
CA LEU A 313 2.49 -18.54 26.76
C LEU A 313 2.98 -17.64 25.62
N PRO A 314 4.10 -16.89 25.78
CA PRO A 314 4.55 -15.97 24.73
C PRO A 314 4.79 -16.63 23.37
N GLN A 315 5.13 -17.92 23.36
CA GLN A 315 5.37 -18.72 22.14
C GLN A 315 4.10 -18.93 21.30
N ARG A 316 2.91 -18.65 21.86
CA ARG A 316 1.63 -18.71 21.15
C ARG A 316 1.25 -17.39 20.51
N LEU A 317 1.99 -16.31 20.77
CA LEU A 317 1.88 -15.06 20.03
C LEU A 317 2.95 -15.02 18.94
N GLU A 318 2.54 -14.65 17.73
CA GLU A 318 3.43 -14.47 16.59
C GLU A 318 3.23 -13.09 15.97
N LEU A 319 4.33 -12.40 15.68
CA LEU A 319 4.31 -11.09 15.04
C LEU A 319 4.62 -11.25 13.56
N GLU A 320 3.70 -10.82 12.70
CA GLU A 320 3.84 -10.79 11.25
C GLU A 320 4.35 -9.43 10.80
N ILE A 321 5.41 -9.45 9.99
CA ILE A 321 6.10 -8.27 9.50
C ILE A 321 6.25 -8.38 7.99
N VAL A 322 5.69 -7.42 7.27
CA VAL A 322 5.79 -7.33 5.80
C VAL A 322 7.25 -7.18 5.39
N GLU A 323 7.65 -7.92 4.34
CA GLU A 323 9.00 -7.92 3.78
C GLU A 323 9.57 -6.50 3.53
N SER A 324 8.76 -5.60 2.95
CA SER A 324 9.18 -4.24 2.61
C SER A 324 9.51 -3.38 3.84
N SER A 325 8.73 -3.53 4.92
CA SER A 325 8.95 -2.85 6.21
C SER A 325 10.26 -3.29 6.86
N ALA A 326 10.73 -4.47 6.46
CA ALA A 326 11.89 -5.11 7.01
C ALA A 326 13.21 -4.49 6.47
N LEU A 327 13.17 -3.90 5.27
CA LEU A 327 14.35 -3.37 4.58
C LEU A 327 14.87 -2.02 5.15
N ASP A 328 14.00 -1.24 5.80
CA ASP A 328 14.34 0.07 6.35
C ASP A 328 14.95 -0.04 7.76
N GLY A 329 16.27 0.11 7.87
CA GLY A 329 16.95 0.18 9.18
C GLY A 329 17.19 -1.18 9.85
N ILE A 330 17.77 -2.11 9.07
CA ILE A 330 18.07 -3.52 9.42
C ILE A 330 18.60 -3.70 10.85
N ASP A 331 19.60 -2.92 11.28
CA ASP A 331 20.23 -3.12 12.59
C ASP A 331 19.26 -2.83 13.76
N THR A 332 18.36 -1.86 13.59
CA THR A 332 17.37 -1.51 14.61
C THR A 332 16.28 -2.56 14.68
N LEU A 333 15.79 -3.01 13.52
CA LEU A 333 14.80 -4.07 13.44
C LEU A 333 15.35 -5.40 13.99
N GLU A 334 16.56 -5.79 13.62
CA GLU A 334 17.19 -7.02 14.12
C GLU A 334 17.24 -7.02 15.66
N ARG A 335 17.67 -5.91 16.28
CA ARG A 335 17.69 -5.78 17.75
C ARG A 335 16.29 -5.89 18.36
N LEU A 336 15.29 -5.28 17.72
CA LEU A 336 13.91 -5.35 18.18
C LEU A 336 13.38 -6.79 18.14
N LEU A 337 13.61 -7.51 17.04
CA LEU A 337 13.15 -8.89 16.88
C LEU A 337 13.90 -9.85 17.80
N GLN A 338 15.20 -9.62 18.04
CA GLN A 338 15.96 -10.36 19.06
C GLN A 338 15.35 -10.15 20.45
N ARG A 339 14.90 -8.94 20.77
CA ARG A 339 14.18 -8.66 22.03
C ARG A 339 12.83 -9.37 22.08
N CYS A 340 12.03 -9.36 21.01
CA CYS A 340 10.78 -10.11 20.93
C CYS A 340 11.01 -11.61 21.14
N ARG A 341 12.02 -12.18 20.49
CA ARG A 341 12.42 -13.59 20.66
C ARG A 341 12.90 -13.90 22.07
N ALA A 342 13.62 -12.99 22.72
CA ALA A 342 14.04 -13.14 24.11
C ALA A 342 12.84 -13.17 25.08
N LEU A 343 11.72 -12.53 24.72
CA LEU A 343 10.44 -12.64 25.44
C LEU A 343 9.71 -13.95 25.12
N GLY A 344 10.17 -14.73 24.15
CA GLY A 344 9.57 -15.98 23.69
C GLY A 344 8.51 -15.81 22.62
N VAL A 345 8.34 -14.61 22.04
CA VAL A 345 7.36 -14.32 20.98
C VAL A 345 7.90 -14.76 19.62
N GLY A 346 7.06 -15.41 18.82
CA GLY A 346 7.40 -15.83 17.45
C GLY A 346 7.42 -14.65 16.48
N VAL A 347 8.19 -14.78 15.40
CA VAL A 347 8.23 -13.78 14.32
C VAL A 347 8.04 -14.46 12.97
N ALA A 348 7.15 -13.91 12.16
CA ALA A 348 6.87 -14.33 10.80
C ALA A 348 7.18 -13.18 9.83
N ILE A 349 7.76 -13.53 8.67
CA ILE A 349 7.96 -12.60 7.56
C ILE A 349 6.81 -12.79 6.59
N ASP A 350 6.09 -11.72 6.31
CA ASP A 350 4.89 -11.71 5.47
C ASP A 350 5.14 -11.12 4.07
N ASP A 351 4.25 -11.41 3.13
CA ASP A 351 4.31 -10.99 1.72
C ASP A 351 5.66 -11.33 1.03
N PHE A 352 6.28 -12.45 1.41
CA PHE A 352 7.64 -12.76 0.98
C PHE A 352 7.69 -13.09 -0.52
N GLY A 353 8.61 -12.45 -1.23
CA GLY A 353 8.84 -12.64 -2.67
C GLY A 353 8.36 -11.47 -3.54
N THR A 354 7.60 -10.53 -2.97
CA THR A 354 7.13 -9.32 -3.65
C THR A 354 8.15 -8.17 -3.60
N GLY A 355 9.11 -8.23 -2.66
CA GLY A 355 10.15 -7.23 -2.45
C GLY A 355 11.54 -7.64 -2.93
N TYR A 356 12.52 -6.76 -2.66
CA TYR A 356 13.94 -7.01 -2.91
C TYR A 356 14.66 -7.48 -1.64
N SER A 357 14.23 -8.58 -1.01
CA SER A 357 15.01 -9.15 0.10
C SER A 357 16.33 -9.74 -0.39
N SER A 358 17.43 -9.23 0.17
CA SER A 358 18.71 -9.93 0.04
C SER A 358 18.69 -11.20 0.89
N LEU A 359 19.23 -12.31 0.39
CA LEU A 359 19.42 -13.55 1.20
C LEU A 359 20.20 -13.29 2.50
N ALA A 360 21.08 -12.28 2.48
CA ALA A 360 21.83 -11.83 3.64
C ALA A 360 20.91 -11.23 4.73
N TYR A 361 19.80 -10.62 4.32
CA TYR A 361 18.79 -10.05 5.21
C TYR A 361 18.01 -11.13 5.95
N LEU A 362 17.44 -12.10 5.22
CA LEU A 362 16.69 -13.21 5.80
C LEU A 362 17.52 -13.99 6.84
N LYS A 363 18.82 -14.19 6.56
CA LYS A 363 19.75 -14.86 7.48
C LYS A 363 19.93 -14.14 8.82
N ARG A 364 19.81 -12.80 8.84
CA ARG A 364 20.04 -11.98 10.06
C ARG A 364 18.79 -11.87 10.92
N LEU A 365 17.60 -11.97 10.33
CA LEU A 365 16.37 -11.87 11.09
C LEU A 365 16.12 -13.14 11.92
N PRO A 366 15.78 -13.01 13.21
CA PRO A 366 15.44 -14.16 14.05
C PRO A 366 14.00 -14.62 13.80
N ALA A 367 13.61 -14.79 12.54
CA ALA A 367 12.29 -15.26 12.14
C ALA A 367 12.13 -16.78 12.36
N ASN A 368 10.88 -17.20 12.52
CA ASN A 368 10.47 -18.60 12.66
C ASN A 368 9.69 -19.07 11.43
N VAL A 369 9.00 -18.14 10.76
CA VAL A 369 8.07 -18.42 9.69
C VAL A 369 8.34 -17.48 8.52
N VAL A 370 8.18 -18.01 7.31
CA VAL A 370 8.08 -17.22 6.08
C VAL A 370 6.73 -17.53 5.41
N LYS A 371 5.98 -16.49 5.08
CA LYS A 371 4.68 -16.58 4.42
C LYS A 371 4.85 -16.22 2.95
N ILE A 372 4.49 -17.13 2.07
CA ILE A 372 4.49 -16.92 0.62
C ILE A 372 3.31 -16.03 0.28
N ASP A 373 3.57 -14.90 -0.38
CA ASP A 373 2.53 -13.96 -0.78
C ASP A 373 1.42 -14.63 -1.58
N GLN A 374 0.18 -14.26 -1.29
CA GLN A 374 -1.02 -14.81 -1.92
C GLN A 374 -1.06 -14.67 -3.44
N SER A 375 -0.41 -13.65 -4.03
CA SER A 375 -0.38 -13.44 -5.48
C SER A 375 0.23 -14.64 -6.21
N PHE A 376 1.38 -15.12 -5.74
CA PHE A 376 2.05 -16.29 -6.31
C PHE A 376 1.20 -17.56 -6.18
N VAL A 377 0.54 -17.75 -5.04
CA VAL A 377 -0.25 -18.96 -4.80
C VAL A 377 -1.53 -18.97 -5.65
N ARG A 378 -2.21 -17.82 -5.78
CA ARG A 378 -3.46 -17.70 -6.54
C ARG A 378 -3.25 -17.88 -8.05
N ASP A 379 -2.13 -17.39 -8.57
CA ASP A 379 -1.86 -17.37 -10.00
C ASP A 379 -0.98 -18.57 -10.46
N VAL A 380 -0.60 -19.47 -9.55
CA VAL A 380 0.29 -20.63 -9.80
C VAL A 380 -0.15 -21.57 -10.93
N PHE A 381 -1.46 -21.65 -11.21
CA PHE A 381 -2.00 -22.48 -12.30
C PHE A 381 -2.07 -21.75 -13.64
N VAL A 382 -1.76 -20.46 -13.66
CA VAL A 382 -1.85 -19.57 -14.82
C VAL A 382 -0.45 -19.12 -15.24
N ASP A 383 0.42 -18.77 -14.29
CA ASP A 383 1.78 -18.31 -14.54
C ASP A 383 2.84 -19.34 -14.07
N PRO A 384 3.59 -19.99 -14.98
CA PRO A 384 4.67 -20.90 -14.60
C PRO A 384 5.82 -20.23 -13.82
N SER A 385 5.94 -18.90 -13.84
CA SER A 385 6.95 -18.19 -13.06
C SER A 385 6.64 -18.21 -11.56
N ASP A 386 5.36 -18.19 -11.18
CA ASP A 386 4.93 -18.21 -9.77
C ASP A 386 5.28 -19.53 -9.09
N LEU A 387 5.15 -20.65 -9.81
CA LEU A 387 5.61 -21.96 -9.33
C LEU A 387 7.08 -21.91 -8.88
N ARG A 388 7.93 -21.28 -9.68
CA ARG A 388 9.37 -21.22 -9.41
C ARG A 388 9.69 -20.33 -8.21
N ILE A 389 8.93 -19.25 -8.06
CA ILE A 389 9.03 -18.38 -6.90
C ILE A 389 8.65 -19.18 -5.66
N ILE A 390 7.53 -19.89 -5.67
CA ILE A 390 7.10 -20.77 -4.58
C ILE A 390 8.17 -21.82 -4.25
N GLU A 391 8.69 -22.55 -5.25
CA GLU A 391 9.75 -23.54 -5.05
C GLU A 391 11.01 -22.94 -4.43
N GLY A 392 11.41 -21.76 -4.92
CA GLY A 392 12.54 -21.01 -4.38
C GLY A 392 12.33 -20.63 -2.93
N ILE A 393 11.15 -20.10 -2.58
CA ILE A 393 10.80 -19.69 -1.22
C ILE A 393 10.74 -20.90 -0.29
N VAL A 394 10.13 -22.02 -0.71
CA VAL A 394 10.08 -23.26 0.10
C VAL A 394 11.49 -23.77 0.39
N ALA A 395 12.32 -23.89 -0.64
CA ALA A 395 13.69 -24.35 -0.49
C ALA A 395 14.51 -23.41 0.42
N LEU A 396 14.30 -22.10 0.29
CA LEU A 396 14.97 -21.08 1.08
C LEU A 396 14.54 -21.14 2.55
N GLY A 397 13.24 -21.22 2.81
CA GLY A 397 12.68 -21.32 4.15
C GLY A 397 13.26 -22.53 4.89
N HIS A 398 13.24 -23.70 4.26
CA HIS A 398 13.80 -24.92 4.84
C HIS A 398 15.32 -24.85 5.03
N ALA A 399 16.07 -24.24 4.10
CA ALA A 399 17.51 -24.04 4.26
C ALA A 399 17.87 -23.18 5.48
N PHE A 400 16.97 -22.27 5.88
CA PHE A 400 17.09 -21.46 7.09
C PHE A 400 16.31 -22.00 8.30
N SER A 401 15.76 -23.23 8.19
CA SER A 401 14.94 -23.85 9.24
C SER A 401 13.71 -23.02 9.64
N LEU A 402 13.13 -22.31 8.67
CA LEU A 402 11.87 -21.58 8.79
C LEU A 402 10.71 -22.48 8.37
N GLN A 403 9.59 -22.35 9.06
CA GLN A 403 8.33 -22.92 8.61
C GLN A 403 7.80 -22.10 7.43
N VAL A 404 7.29 -22.76 6.39
CA VAL A 404 6.78 -22.12 5.19
C VAL A 404 5.25 -22.18 5.19
N VAL A 405 4.61 -21.02 5.18
CA VAL A 405 3.14 -20.87 5.08
C VAL A 405 2.80 -20.43 3.66
N GLY A 406 1.91 -21.15 2.98
CA GLY A 406 1.33 -20.70 1.72
C GLY A 406 0.04 -19.93 1.97
N GLU A 407 0.00 -18.66 1.61
CA GLU A 407 -1.19 -17.82 1.71
C GLU A 407 -2.05 -17.87 0.44
N GLY A 408 -3.27 -17.34 0.47
CA GLY A 408 -4.10 -17.26 -0.73
C GLY A 408 -4.60 -18.61 -1.26
N VAL A 409 -4.65 -19.65 -0.42
CA VAL A 409 -5.19 -20.96 -0.80
C VAL A 409 -6.69 -20.86 -1.02
N GLU A 410 -7.13 -20.70 -2.27
CA GLU A 410 -8.55 -20.55 -2.62
C GLU A 410 -9.28 -21.88 -2.85
N THR A 411 -8.54 -22.94 -3.21
CA THR A 411 -9.13 -24.24 -3.59
C THR A 411 -8.33 -25.40 -3.01
N LEU A 412 -8.88 -26.62 -3.09
CA LEU A 412 -8.20 -27.83 -2.63
C LEU A 412 -6.95 -28.15 -3.46
N GLU A 413 -6.97 -27.80 -4.74
CA GLU A 413 -5.85 -27.96 -5.68
C GLU A 413 -4.66 -27.09 -5.26
N HIS A 414 -4.89 -25.85 -4.85
CA HIS A 414 -3.83 -24.98 -4.31
C HIS A 414 -3.14 -25.63 -3.10
N GLY A 415 -3.92 -26.12 -2.13
CA GLY A 415 -3.37 -26.77 -0.94
C GLY A 415 -2.63 -28.07 -1.26
N THR A 416 -3.15 -28.87 -2.20
CA THR A 416 -2.51 -30.11 -2.66
C THR A 416 -1.17 -29.82 -3.34
N LEU A 417 -1.13 -28.78 -4.18
CA LEU A 417 0.10 -28.36 -4.83
C LEU A 417 1.14 -27.89 -3.79
N LEU A 418 0.78 -26.99 -2.88
CA LEU A 418 1.66 -26.51 -1.82
C LEU A 418 2.23 -27.65 -0.97
N LEU A 419 1.39 -28.63 -0.62
CA LEU A 419 1.81 -29.84 0.09
C LEU A 419 2.88 -30.60 -0.71
N ARG A 420 2.67 -30.79 -2.02
CA ARG A 420 3.60 -31.51 -2.90
C ARG A 420 4.91 -30.73 -3.15
N LEU A 421 4.86 -29.40 -3.11
CA LEU A 421 6.02 -28.51 -3.20
C LEU A 421 6.82 -28.47 -1.89
N GLY A 422 6.21 -28.89 -0.77
CA GLY A 422 6.84 -28.99 0.54
C GLY A 422 6.52 -27.83 1.48
N ALA A 423 5.51 -27.01 1.19
CA ALA A 423 5.02 -26.05 2.18
C ALA A 423 4.46 -26.77 3.42
N ASP A 424 4.61 -26.16 4.59
CA ASP A 424 4.28 -26.79 5.87
C ASP A 424 2.82 -26.52 6.27
N VAL A 425 2.36 -25.30 5.99
CA VAL A 425 1.07 -24.75 6.44
C VAL A 425 0.38 -24.05 5.28
N ALA A 426 -0.94 -24.11 5.25
CA ALA A 426 -1.77 -23.36 4.32
C ALA A 426 -2.72 -22.41 5.05
N GLN A 427 -2.98 -21.28 4.40
CA GLN A 427 -3.96 -20.28 4.80
C GLN A 427 -4.69 -19.75 3.57
N GLY A 428 -6.01 -19.59 3.66
CA GLY A 428 -6.81 -19.05 2.56
C GLY A 428 -8.28 -19.44 2.61
N TRP A 429 -9.06 -18.95 1.65
CA TRP A 429 -10.51 -19.14 1.60
C TRP A 429 -10.95 -20.57 1.34
N GLY A 430 -10.11 -21.39 0.71
CA GLY A 430 -10.34 -22.83 0.52
C GLY A 430 -10.36 -23.60 1.85
N ILE A 431 -9.83 -23.01 2.93
CA ILE A 431 -9.93 -23.52 4.30
C ILE A 431 -11.11 -22.84 5.01
N ALA A 432 -11.03 -21.52 5.17
CA ALA A 432 -12.12 -20.70 5.68
C ALA A 432 -11.86 -19.21 5.42
N ARG A 433 -12.94 -18.43 5.34
CA ARG A 433 -12.86 -16.97 5.48
C ARG A 433 -12.56 -16.60 6.93
N ALA A 434 -11.97 -15.42 7.12
CA ALA A 434 -11.80 -14.83 8.43
C ALA A 434 -13.17 -14.73 9.15
N MET A 435 -13.22 -15.16 10.40
CA MET A 435 -14.47 -15.31 11.15
C MET A 435 -14.41 -14.57 12.50
N PRO A 436 -15.54 -14.13 13.05
CA PRO A 436 -15.58 -13.58 14.40
C PRO A 436 -14.99 -14.53 15.46
N VAL A 437 -14.30 -13.98 16.47
CA VAL A 437 -13.60 -14.75 17.53
C VAL A 437 -14.51 -15.78 18.22
N ASP A 438 -15.77 -15.43 18.46
CA ASP A 438 -16.76 -16.29 19.11
C ASP A 438 -17.12 -17.54 18.29
N THR A 439 -16.95 -17.48 16.96
CA THR A 439 -17.22 -18.62 16.07
C THR A 439 -16.04 -19.60 15.95
N TRP A 440 -14.83 -19.17 16.31
CA TRP A 440 -13.58 -19.94 16.17
C TRP A 440 -13.64 -21.34 16.79
N THR A 441 -14.02 -21.42 18.06
CA THR A 441 -14.03 -22.69 18.81
C THR A 441 -14.97 -23.71 18.18
N SER A 442 -16.11 -23.26 17.66
CA SER A 442 -17.05 -24.12 16.94
C SER A 442 -16.44 -24.60 15.63
N TRP A 443 -15.82 -23.68 14.86
CA TRP A 443 -15.20 -24.02 13.59
C TRP A 443 -14.09 -25.07 13.75
N VAL A 444 -13.17 -24.88 14.72
CA VAL A 444 -12.06 -25.82 14.97
C VAL A 444 -12.56 -27.24 15.28
N ARG A 445 -13.65 -27.37 16.05
CA ARG A 445 -14.23 -28.67 16.42
C ARG A 445 -14.86 -29.41 15.25
N HIS A 446 -15.30 -28.69 14.21
CA HIS A 446 -15.95 -29.27 13.03
C HIS A 446 -15.02 -29.36 11.81
N TRP A 447 -13.82 -28.79 11.89
CA TRP A 447 -12.84 -28.86 10.83
C TRP A 447 -12.44 -30.30 10.54
N GLN A 448 -12.43 -30.65 9.26
CA GLN A 448 -11.96 -31.94 8.78
C GLN A 448 -10.96 -31.70 7.66
N ALA A 449 -9.80 -32.33 7.77
CA ALA A 449 -8.79 -32.31 6.73
C ALA A 449 -9.37 -32.80 5.40
N PRO A 450 -9.16 -32.08 4.28
CA PRO A 450 -9.54 -32.58 2.97
C PRO A 450 -8.93 -33.95 2.69
N GLN A 451 -9.73 -34.90 2.20
CA GLN A 451 -9.27 -36.25 1.89
C GLN A 451 -8.11 -36.26 0.89
N GLN A 452 -8.11 -35.32 -0.05
CA GLN A 452 -7.01 -35.15 -1.01
C GLN A 452 -5.68 -34.85 -0.29
N TRP A 453 -5.67 -33.97 0.70
CA TRP A 453 -4.44 -33.66 1.43
C TRP A 453 -3.93 -34.87 2.22
N LEU A 454 -4.83 -35.62 2.87
CA LEU A 454 -4.47 -36.85 3.58
C LEU A 454 -3.93 -37.93 2.63
N HIS A 455 -4.48 -38.02 1.43
CA HIS A 455 -3.99 -38.93 0.38
C HIS A 455 -2.58 -38.55 -0.09
N TRP A 456 -2.34 -37.25 -0.31
CA TRP A 456 -1.08 -36.73 -0.83
C TRP A 456 0.03 -36.63 0.22
N ALA A 457 -0.30 -36.45 1.50
CA ALA A 457 0.66 -36.28 2.58
C ALA A 457 1.79 -37.33 2.66
N PRO A 458 1.52 -38.66 2.57
CA PRO A 458 2.59 -39.65 2.57
C PRO A 458 3.46 -39.58 1.30
N LEU A 459 2.89 -39.16 0.16
CA LEU A 459 3.58 -39.07 -1.13
C LEU A 459 4.40 -37.77 -1.26
N ALA A 460 4.00 -36.71 -0.56
CA ALA A 460 4.62 -35.39 -0.62
C ALA A 460 6.10 -35.39 -0.19
N ARG A 461 6.47 -36.32 0.70
CA ARG A 461 7.86 -36.51 1.15
C ARG A 461 8.73 -37.26 0.15
N SER A 462 8.15 -37.79 -0.93
CA SER A 462 8.92 -38.44 -2.00
C SER A 462 9.77 -37.42 -2.73
N PRO A 463 11.05 -37.71 -3.03
CA PRO A 463 11.88 -36.86 -3.88
C PRO A 463 11.23 -36.52 -5.23
N TRP A 464 10.35 -37.41 -5.71
CA TRP A 464 9.62 -37.28 -6.97
C TRP A 464 8.43 -36.34 -6.92
N SER A 465 7.91 -36.02 -5.72
CA SER A 465 6.69 -35.22 -5.57
C SER A 465 6.82 -33.84 -6.21
N ARG A 466 7.93 -33.14 -5.93
CA ARG A 466 8.20 -31.81 -6.49
C ARG A 466 8.34 -31.84 -8.01
N ALA A 467 9.13 -32.79 -8.52
CA ALA A 467 9.35 -32.93 -9.96
C ALA A 467 8.04 -33.22 -10.72
N LEU A 468 7.16 -34.07 -10.17
CA LEU A 468 5.87 -34.37 -10.78
C LEU A 468 4.85 -33.23 -10.61
N ALA A 469 4.96 -32.41 -9.56
CA ALA A 469 4.14 -31.20 -9.42
C ALA A 469 4.44 -30.20 -10.54
N GLN A 470 5.71 -30.06 -10.95
CA GLN A 470 6.07 -29.23 -12.09
C GLN A 470 5.47 -29.75 -13.40
N VAL A 471 5.52 -31.08 -13.63
CA VAL A 471 4.87 -31.70 -14.80
C VAL A 471 3.37 -31.41 -14.83
N GLU A 472 2.70 -31.48 -13.66
CA GLU A 472 1.28 -31.14 -13.57
C GLU A 472 0.99 -29.70 -13.96
N ILE A 473 1.81 -28.75 -13.52
CA ILE A 473 1.59 -27.33 -13.82
C ILE A 473 1.79 -27.05 -15.31
N GLU A 474 2.83 -27.61 -15.93
CA GLU A 474 3.03 -27.52 -17.37
C GLU A 474 1.81 -28.07 -18.13
N HIS A 475 1.23 -29.18 -17.66
CA HIS A 475 0.00 -29.71 -18.26
C HIS A 475 -1.21 -28.79 -18.06
N ARG A 476 -1.37 -28.17 -16.88
CA ARG A 476 -2.44 -27.20 -16.61
C ARG A 476 -2.30 -25.94 -17.46
N ILE A 477 -1.09 -25.48 -17.75
CA ILE A 477 -0.84 -24.36 -18.67
C ILE A 477 -1.25 -24.73 -20.10
N VAL A 478 -0.87 -25.94 -20.56
CA VAL A 478 -1.33 -26.46 -21.86
C VAL A 478 -2.85 -26.55 -21.91
N MET A 479 -3.49 -26.97 -20.81
CA MET A 479 -4.95 -27.01 -20.68
C MET A 479 -5.59 -25.62 -20.73
N ALA A 480 -5.05 -24.63 -20.02
CA ALA A 480 -5.56 -23.27 -20.04
C ALA A 480 -5.54 -22.68 -21.46
N ARG A 481 -4.45 -22.88 -22.21
CA ARG A 481 -4.35 -22.49 -23.62
C ARG A 481 -5.38 -23.20 -24.50
N ALA A 482 -5.53 -24.51 -24.33
CA ALA A 482 -6.54 -25.28 -25.05
C ALA A 482 -7.97 -24.76 -24.79
N LEU A 483 -8.28 -24.38 -23.56
CA LEU A 483 -9.57 -23.78 -23.18
C LEU A 483 -9.76 -22.38 -23.78
N MET A 484 -8.69 -21.62 -24.02
CA MET A 484 -8.73 -20.35 -24.76
C MET A 484 -8.86 -20.55 -26.28
N GLY A 485 -8.83 -21.79 -26.77
CA GLY A 485 -8.89 -22.12 -28.19
C GLY A 485 -7.57 -21.90 -28.93
N GLU A 486 -6.47 -21.76 -28.19
CA GLU A 486 -5.13 -21.68 -28.77
C GLU A 486 -4.67 -23.08 -29.23
N PRO A 487 -3.93 -23.17 -30.34
CA PRO A 487 -3.32 -24.43 -30.75
C PRO A 487 -2.28 -24.88 -29.71
N VAL A 488 -2.37 -26.16 -29.31
CA VAL A 488 -1.38 -26.76 -28.41
C VAL A 488 -0.20 -27.34 -29.21
N PRO A 489 1.02 -27.43 -28.64
CA PRO A 489 2.16 -28.04 -29.31
C PRO A 489 1.89 -29.49 -29.75
N GLN A 490 2.70 -29.99 -30.68
CA GLN A 490 2.71 -31.43 -30.96
C GLN A 490 3.15 -32.19 -29.70
N HIS A 491 2.50 -33.33 -29.41
CA HIS A 491 2.76 -34.13 -28.21
C HIS A 491 4.26 -34.42 -27.98
N ALA A 492 5.01 -34.74 -29.04
CA ALA A 492 6.44 -35.03 -28.96
C ALA A 492 7.36 -33.82 -28.67
N ARG A 493 6.84 -32.60 -28.80
CA ARG A 493 7.52 -31.32 -28.50
C ARG A 493 6.79 -30.53 -27.41
N CYS A 494 5.93 -31.22 -26.67
CA CYS A 494 5.17 -30.63 -25.59
C CYS A 494 6.06 -30.53 -24.34
N PRO A 495 6.08 -29.38 -23.63
CA PRO A 495 6.89 -29.22 -22.42
C PRO A 495 6.68 -30.32 -21.38
N VAL A 496 5.44 -30.81 -21.23
CA VAL A 496 5.10 -31.93 -20.34
C VAL A 496 5.85 -33.21 -20.71
N THR A 497 5.88 -33.56 -22.01
CA THR A 497 6.57 -34.76 -22.51
C THR A 497 8.07 -34.64 -22.33
N GLU A 498 8.63 -33.48 -22.68
CA GLU A 498 10.06 -33.20 -22.52
C GLU A 498 10.49 -33.26 -21.05
N LEU A 499 9.70 -32.68 -20.15
CA LEU A 499 9.99 -32.69 -18.71
C LEU A 499 9.90 -34.11 -18.14
N LEU A 500 8.86 -34.88 -18.49
CA LEU A 500 8.75 -36.29 -18.10
C LEU A 500 9.96 -37.09 -18.55
N ASP A 501 10.40 -36.91 -19.79
CA ASP A 501 11.57 -37.59 -20.33
C ASP A 501 12.89 -37.22 -19.65
N GLN A 502 12.99 -35.99 -19.13
CA GLN A 502 14.16 -35.48 -18.42
C GLN A 502 14.20 -35.98 -16.97
N ILE A 503 13.07 -35.98 -16.26
CA ILE A 503 13.04 -36.32 -14.85
C ILE A 503 13.01 -37.83 -14.62
N LEU A 504 12.35 -38.62 -15.47
CA LEU A 504 12.15 -40.04 -15.22
C LEU A 504 13.44 -40.87 -15.42
N PRO A 505 13.77 -41.78 -14.50
CA PRO A 505 14.88 -42.72 -14.66
C PRO A 505 14.69 -43.56 -15.93
N ARG A 506 15.79 -43.95 -16.59
CA ARG A 506 15.73 -44.76 -17.83
C ARG A 506 14.92 -46.05 -17.65
N GLY A 507 15.07 -46.74 -16.52
CA GLY A 507 14.34 -47.97 -16.22
C GLY A 507 12.85 -47.76 -15.94
N ALA A 508 12.43 -46.53 -15.59
CA ALA A 508 11.04 -46.19 -15.35
C ALA A 508 10.26 -45.91 -16.64
N LYS A 509 10.94 -45.54 -17.73
CA LYS A 509 10.29 -45.17 -19.00
C LYS A 509 9.48 -46.30 -19.64
N SER A 510 9.76 -47.55 -19.29
CA SER A 510 9.04 -48.73 -19.78
C SER A 510 7.92 -49.20 -18.84
N TRP A 511 7.68 -48.50 -17.73
CA TRP A 511 6.62 -48.88 -16.79
C TRP A 511 5.22 -48.65 -17.39
N PRO A 512 4.24 -49.52 -17.05
CA PRO A 512 2.85 -49.33 -17.47
C PRO A 512 2.31 -47.95 -17.12
N GLU A 513 2.62 -47.44 -15.93
CA GLU A 513 2.14 -46.13 -15.45
C GLU A 513 2.66 -44.96 -16.29
N VAL A 514 3.91 -45.05 -16.79
CA VAL A 514 4.48 -44.03 -17.69
C VAL A 514 3.84 -44.12 -19.07
N MET A 515 3.57 -45.34 -19.56
CA MET A 515 2.88 -45.56 -20.83
C MET A 515 1.45 -45.00 -20.80
N ASP A 516 0.71 -45.29 -19.72
CA ASP A 516 -0.65 -44.80 -19.49
C ASP A 516 -0.69 -43.27 -19.41
N LEU A 517 0.32 -42.66 -18.75
CA LEU A 517 0.45 -41.21 -18.67
C LEU A 517 0.67 -40.56 -20.05
N HIS A 518 1.57 -41.10 -20.87
CA HIS A 518 1.76 -40.63 -22.24
C HIS A 518 0.52 -40.84 -23.10
N GLN A 519 -0.18 -41.98 -22.96
CA GLN A 519 -1.41 -42.25 -23.71
C GLN A 519 -2.54 -41.28 -23.33
N ALA A 520 -2.70 -40.99 -22.03
CA ALA A 520 -3.66 -39.99 -21.55
C ALA A 520 -3.31 -38.59 -22.08
N HIS A 521 -2.03 -38.25 -22.10
CA HIS A 521 -1.56 -36.96 -22.60
C HIS A 521 -1.79 -36.80 -24.11
N GLU A 522 -1.48 -37.82 -24.90
CA GLU A 522 -1.74 -37.82 -26.34
C GLU A 522 -3.25 -37.76 -26.64
N ALA A 523 -4.08 -38.44 -25.85
CA ALA A 523 -5.54 -38.31 -25.94
C ALA A 523 -6.01 -36.88 -25.68
N PHE A 524 -5.47 -36.21 -24.65
CA PHE A 524 -5.73 -34.80 -24.38
C PHE A 524 -5.35 -33.90 -25.57
N HIS A 525 -4.14 -34.07 -26.13
CA HIS A 525 -3.69 -33.31 -27.30
C HIS A 525 -4.58 -33.49 -28.53
N ARG A 526 -5.14 -34.69 -28.75
CA ARG A 526 -6.09 -34.93 -29.84
C ARG A 526 -7.37 -34.11 -29.64
N ILE A 527 -7.91 -34.07 -28.43
CA ILE A 527 -9.10 -33.28 -28.09
C ILE A 527 -8.81 -31.77 -28.28
N ALA A 528 -7.69 -31.28 -27.74
CA ALA A 528 -7.30 -29.88 -27.83
C ALA A 528 -7.09 -29.41 -29.28
N ASN A 529 -6.41 -30.20 -30.10
CA ASN A 529 -6.18 -29.85 -31.50
C ASN A 529 -7.45 -29.94 -32.36
N GLN A 530 -8.35 -30.90 -32.06
CA GLN A 530 -9.67 -30.96 -32.69
C GLN A 530 -10.51 -29.74 -32.34
N ALA A 531 -10.49 -29.31 -31.07
CA ALA A 531 -11.16 -28.09 -30.60
C ALA A 531 -10.65 -26.84 -31.32
N ALA A 532 -9.33 -26.65 -31.38
CA ALA A 532 -8.71 -25.51 -32.05
C ALA A 532 -9.03 -25.46 -33.57
N ALA A 533 -9.09 -26.62 -34.21
CA ALA A 533 -9.42 -26.73 -35.64
C ALA A 533 -10.89 -26.37 -35.95
N GLN A 534 -11.82 -26.57 -35.00
CA GLN A 534 -13.25 -26.41 -35.24
C GLN A 534 -13.76 -24.96 -35.19
N ARG A 535 -12.96 -23.98 -34.70
CA ARG A 535 -13.21 -22.51 -34.70
C ARG A 535 -14.64 -22.03 -34.42
N ARG A 536 -15.50 -22.83 -33.79
CA ARG A 536 -16.76 -22.36 -33.20
C ARG A 536 -16.41 -21.91 -31.80
N GLN A 537 -17.02 -20.81 -31.38
CA GLN A 537 -16.69 -20.01 -30.19
C GLN A 537 -16.06 -20.82 -29.05
N PRO A 538 -15.03 -20.29 -28.33
CA PRO A 538 -14.33 -20.94 -27.21
C PRO A 538 -15.22 -21.27 -25.96
N SER A 539 -16.53 -21.37 -26.17
CA SER A 539 -17.59 -21.58 -25.19
C SER A 539 -18.51 -22.75 -25.54
N ASP A 540 -18.16 -23.67 -26.46
CA ASP A 540 -18.93 -24.91 -26.60
C ASP A 540 -18.71 -25.80 -25.37
N THR A 541 -19.77 -25.95 -24.57
CA THR A 541 -19.78 -26.71 -23.33
C THR A 541 -19.24 -28.13 -23.55
N ALA A 542 -19.56 -28.77 -24.69
CA ALA A 542 -19.10 -30.12 -24.99
C ALA A 542 -17.57 -30.22 -25.14
N THR A 543 -16.94 -29.22 -25.75
CA THR A 543 -15.48 -29.14 -25.91
C THR A 543 -14.79 -28.90 -24.58
N ARG A 544 -15.35 -28.02 -23.74
CA ARG A 544 -14.84 -27.78 -22.39
C ARG A 544 -14.92 -29.04 -21.53
N ASP A 545 -16.05 -29.75 -21.58
CA ASP A 545 -16.25 -30.99 -20.83
C ASP A 545 -15.27 -32.09 -21.29
N ALA A 546 -15.03 -32.21 -22.60
CA ALA A 546 -14.05 -33.15 -23.15
C ALA A 546 -12.61 -32.85 -22.70
N LEU A 547 -12.21 -31.56 -22.71
CA LEU A 547 -10.91 -31.13 -22.22
C LEU A 547 -10.76 -31.40 -20.71
N GLN A 548 -11.80 -31.14 -19.92
CA GLN A 548 -11.82 -31.43 -18.49
C GLN A 548 -11.72 -32.94 -18.19
N GLN A 549 -12.42 -33.77 -18.97
CA GLN A 549 -12.30 -35.24 -18.84
C GLN A 549 -10.91 -35.73 -19.21
N GLY A 550 -10.33 -35.20 -20.30
CA GLY A 550 -8.96 -35.52 -20.70
C GLY A 550 -7.93 -35.11 -19.63
N HIS A 551 -8.10 -33.93 -19.03
CA HIS A 551 -7.29 -33.47 -17.91
C HIS A 551 -7.42 -34.40 -16.69
N ALA A 552 -8.64 -34.74 -16.29
CA ALA A 552 -8.87 -35.63 -15.15
C ALA A 552 -8.24 -37.02 -15.35
N ALA A 553 -8.33 -37.58 -16.56
CA ALA A 553 -7.68 -38.84 -16.91
C ALA A 553 -6.15 -38.76 -16.83
N TRP A 554 -5.57 -37.63 -17.28
CA TRP A 554 -4.13 -37.40 -17.20
C TRP A 554 -3.65 -37.24 -15.75
N ILE A 555 -4.37 -36.50 -14.91
CA ILE A 555 -4.06 -36.35 -13.49
C ILE A 555 -4.10 -37.71 -12.79
N ALA A 556 -5.10 -38.55 -13.06
CA ALA A 556 -5.18 -39.89 -12.47
C ALA A 556 -3.99 -40.78 -12.88
N ALA A 557 -3.51 -40.68 -14.12
CA ALA A 557 -2.32 -41.40 -14.57
C ALA A 557 -1.04 -40.87 -13.90
N LEU A 558 -0.94 -39.55 -13.69
CA LEU A 558 0.20 -38.92 -13.00
C LEU A 558 0.24 -39.36 -11.52
N GLU A 559 -0.93 -39.43 -10.88
CA GLU A 559 -1.09 -39.94 -9.52
C GLU A 559 -0.61 -41.39 -9.39
N ALA A 560 -1.02 -42.27 -10.32
CA ALA A 560 -0.58 -43.66 -10.34
C ALA A 560 0.95 -43.78 -10.45
N LEU A 561 1.56 -42.96 -11.33
CA LEU A 561 3.02 -42.89 -11.45
C LEU A 561 3.68 -42.39 -10.16
N GLN A 562 3.13 -41.37 -9.50
CA GLN A 562 3.66 -40.87 -8.23
C GLN A 562 3.60 -41.92 -7.13
N VAL A 563 2.51 -42.66 -7.02
CA VAL A 563 2.37 -43.78 -6.07
C VAL A 563 3.42 -44.86 -6.36
N ARG A 564 3.63 -45.22 -7.63
CA ARG A 564 4.65 -46.20 -8.02
C ARG A 564 6.06 -45.74 -7.66
N LEU A 565 6.40 -44.49 -7.93
CA LEU A 565 7.70 -43.88 -7.61
C LEU A 565 7.94 -43.72 -6.10
N ALA A 566 6.89 -43.68 -5.28
CA ALA A 566 7.00 -43.61 -3.82
C ALA A 566 7.24 -44.97 -3.15
N GLN A 567 7.09 -46.09 -3.87
CA GLN A 567 7.30 -47.43 -3.31
C GLN A 567 8.80 -47.82 -3.30
N PRO A 568 9.27 -48.61 -2.31
CA PRO A 568 10.60 -49.20 -2.35
C PRO A 568 10.68 -50.21 -3.51
N LEU A 569 11.45 -49.88 -4.54
CA LEU A 569 11.65 -50.72 -5.72
C LEU A 569 12.67 -51.83 -5.45
N ALA A 570 12.50 -52.99 -6.09
CA ALA A 570 13.42 -54.13 -5.93
C ALA A 570 14.77 -53.84 -6.61
N ALA A 571 15.88 -54.38 -6.08
CA ALA A 571 17.22 -54.15 -6.64
C ALA A 571 17.37 -54.57 -8.12
N SER A 572 16.54 -55.51 -8.59
CA SER A 572 16.46 -55.94 -10.01
C SER A 572 15.76 -54.94 -10.92
N GLU A 573 14.93 -54.04 -10.38
CA GLU A 573 14.26 -52.96 -11.13
C GLU A 573 15.18 -51.73 -11.29
N TRP A 574 16.26 -51.65 -10.50
CA TRP A 574 17.27 -50.60 -10.53
C TRP A 574 18.57 -50.99 -11.25
N SER A 575 18.61 -52.13 -11.95
CA SER A 575 19.87 -52.82 -12.30
C SER A 575 20.86 -52.05 -13.19
N ASP A 576 20.54 -50.84 -13.67
CA ASP A 576 21.44 -49.99 -14.47
C ASP A 576 21.53 -48.51 -14.05
N THR A 577 20.98 -48.14 -12.88
CA THR A 577 20.97 -46.74 -12.43
C THR A 577 21.30 -46.68 -10.95
N GLN A 578 22.43 -46.07 -10.60
CA GLN A 578 22.65 -45.55 -9.25
C GLN A 578 21.38 -44.81 -8.81
N ALA A 579 20.99 -44.95 -7.55
CA ALA A 579 19.84 -44.31 -6.93
C ALA A 579 19.96 -42.76 -6.96
N SER A 580 19.83 -42.18 -8.14
CA SER A 580 19.84 -40.74 -8.34
C SER A 580 18.43 -40.23 -8.12
N LEU A 581 18.29 -39.38 -7.09
CA LEU A 581 17.19 -38.43 -6.95
C LEU A 581 16.83 -37.83 -8.32
N PRO A 582 15.57 -37.42 -8.57
CA PRO A 582 15.25 -36.69 -9.80
C PRO A 582 16.26 -35.56 -9.98
N PRO A 583 16.89 -35.43 -11.17
CA PRO A 583 17.74 -34.29 -11.44
C PRO A 583 16.93 -33.02 -11.19
N SER A 584 17.55 -31.98 -10.61
CA SER A 584 16.89 -30.68 -10.53
C SER A 584 16.51 -30.28 -11.96
N PRO A 585 15.22 -30.06 -12.23
CA PRO A 585 14.76 -29.71 -13.57
C PRO A 585 15.50 -28.44 -14.02
N PRO A 586 15.94 -28.36 -15.29
CA PRO A 586 16.66 -27.18 -15.76
C PRO A 586 15.81 -25.92 -15.57
N ILE A 587 16.44 -24.83 -15.13
CA ILE A 587 15.82 -23.48 -15.09
C ILE A 587 15.62 -23.04 -16.55
N SER A 588 14.55 -23.50 -17.18
CA SER A 588 14.17 -23.14 -18.53
C SER A 588 13.60 -21.71 -18.54
N ILE A 589 14.29 -20.73 -19.13
CA ILE A 589 13.82 -19.34 -19.28
C ILE A 589 12.87 -19.24 -20.48
N TRP A 590 11.78 -20.02 -20.52
CA TRP A 590 10.88 -20.07 -21.68
C TRP A 590 9.67 -19.11 -21.58
N GLY A 591 9.84 -17.99 -20.90
CA GLY A 591 8.90 -16.86 -20.93
C GLY A 591 9.07 -15.91 -22.14
N GLN A 592 10.09 -16.11 -22.99
CA GLN A 592 10.37 -15.22 -24.14
C GLN A 592 10.47 -15.90 -25.50
N THR A 593 10.31 -17.22 -25.58
CA THR A 593 10.42 -17.93 -26.85
C THR A 593 9.05 -18.00 -27.51
N SER A 594 8.91 -17.16 -28.54
CA SER A 594 7.83 -17.20 -29.51
C SER A 594 7.60 -18.64 -29.99
N TRP A 595 6.47 -19.22 -29.61
CA TRP A 595 5.91 -20.40 -30.27
C TRP A 595 5.23 -19.94 -31.57
N ALA A 596 6.02 -19.37 -32.47
CA ALA A 596 5.65 -19.12 -33.86
C ALA A 596 6.30 -20.22 -34.71
N GLY A 597 5.51 -21.24 -35.03
CA GLY A 597 5.84 -22.33 -35.93
C GLY A 597 4.57 -23.02 -36.39
#